data_AF-D2C6C2-F1
#
_entry.id   AF-D2C6C2-F1
#
_cell.length_a   1.000
_cell.length_b   1.000
_cell.length_c   1.000
_cell.angle_alpha   90.00
_cell.angle_beta   90.00
_cell.angle_gamma   90.00
#
_symmetry.space_group_name_H-M   'P 1'
#
loop_
_entity.id
_entity.type
_entity.pdbx_description
1 polymer ?
#
loop_
_entity_poly.entity_id
_entity_poly.type
_entity_poly.pdbx_seq_one_letter_code
_entity_poly.pdbx_strand_id
1 'polypeptide(L)'
;MNVRDIQKKWSCFEEKKIEQVPDVFGVYELADRNKEIVYIGHGKLKERLRRHFTENIYKEVTYFRYEETFSKEKAKKREKALLSKFEKENKRLPKYNKRFG
;
A
#
# COMPACT_ATOMS: atom_id res chain seq x y z
N MET A 1 4.96 5.99 20.07
CA MET A 1 4.83 6.81 18.84
C MET A 1 3.45 6.58 18.24
N ASN A 2 2.67 7.64 18.01
CA ASN A 2 1.42 7.55 17.25
C ASN A 2 1.75 7.49 15.76
N VAL A 3 1.62 6.31 15.15
CA VAL A 3 1.79 6.15 13.70
C VAL A 3 0.56 6.73 13.01
N ARG A 4 0.76 7.75 12.16
CA ARG A 4 -0.33 8.33 11.36
C ARG A 4 -0.57 7.49 10.11
N ASP A 5 -1.82 7.45 9.65
CA ASP A 5 -2.18 6.85 8.36
C ASP A 5 -1.62 7.66 7.20
N ILE A 6 -1.61 7.05 6.02
CA ILE A 6 -1.39 7.77 4.77
C ILE A 6 -2.52 8.80 4.59
N GLN A 7 -2.16 10.08 4.54
CA GLN A 7 -3.12 11.18 4.48
C GLN A 7 -3.76 11.36 3.09
N LYS A 8 -3.11 10.82 2.05
CA LYS A 8 -3.61 10.91 0.67
C LYS A 8 -4.96 10.20 0.55
N LYS A 9 -5.91 10.85 -0.16
CA LYS A 9 -7.23 10.28 -0.45
C LYS A 9 -7.09 9.01 -1.31
N TRP A 10 -8.03 8.09 -1.13
CA TRP A 10 -8.17 6.91 -1.97
C TRP A 10 -8.38 7.28 -3.44
N SER A 11 -7.67 6.58 -4.33
CA SER A 11 -7.82 6.64 -5.78
C SER A 11 -8.26 5.29 -6.31
N CYS A 12 -9.06 5.25 -7.38
CA CYS A 12 -9.43 3.98 -8.04
C CYS A 12 -8.18 3.26 -8.54
N PHE A 13 -8.10 1.96 -8.30
CA PHE A 13 -7.01 1.10 -8.76
C PHE A 13 -7.18 0.77 -10.25
N GLU A 14 -6.77 1.72 -11.10
CA GLU A 14 -6.88 1.66 -12.56
C GLU A 14 -5.59 2.16 -13.21
N GLU A 15 -5.22 1.61 -14.38
CA GLU A 15 -3.96 1.92 -15.06
C GLU A 15 -3.78 3.43 -15.30
N LYS A 16 -4.83 4.12 -15.77
CA LYS A 16 -4.83 5.58 -15.99
C LYS A 16 -4.49 6.39 -14.74
N LYS A 17 -4.86 5.90 -13.54
CA LYS A 17 -4.57 6.57 -12.26
C LYS A 17 -3.15 6.25 -11.80
N ILE A 18 -2.67 5.04 -12.05
CA ILE A 18 -1.30 4.62 -11.73
C ILE A 18 -0.27 5.34 -12.61
N GLU A 19 -0.61 5.65 -13.86
CA GLU A 19 0.29 6.43 -14.73
C GLU A 19 0.56 7.86 -14.22
N GLN A 20 -0.36 8.42 -13.42
CA GLN A 20 -0.19 9.72 -12.78
C GLN A 20 0.62 9.66 -11.48
N VAL A 21 0.97 8.46 -11.00
CA VAL A 21 1.74 8.26 -9.76
C VAL A 21 3.23 8.53 -10.05
N PRO A 22 3.94 9.29 -9.19
CA PRO A 22 5.39 9.48 -9.33
C PRO A 22 6.15 8.15 -9.23
N ASP A 23 7.14 7.94 -10.09
CA ASP A 23 8.02 6.76 -10.01
C ASP A 23 9.17 6.96 -9.01
N VAL A 24 8.80 7.25 -7.76
CA VAL A 24 9.72 7.48 -6.64
C VAL A 24 9.49 6.46 -5.54
N PHE A 25 10.45 6.34 -4.62
CA PHE A 25 10.27 5.49 -3.45
C PHE A 25 9.18 6.02 -2.53
N GLY A 26 8.30 5.13 -2.09
CA GLY A 26 7.24 5.43 -1.15
C GLY A 26 6.62 4.18 -0.55
N VAL A 27 5.59 4.39 0.26
CA VAL A 27 4.72 3.35 0.80
C VAL A 27 3.33 3.50 0.19
N TYR A 28 2.63 2.40 -0.01
CA TYR A 28 1.28 2.38 -0.57
C TYR A 28 0.41 1.37 0.16
N GLU A 29 -0.89 1.61 0.09
CA GLU A 29 -1.93 0.73 0.58
C GLU A 29 -2.87 0.40 -0.57
N LEU A 30 -3.31 -0.85 -0.62
CA LEU A 30 -4.37 -1.35 -1.50
C LEU A 30 -5.58 -1.70 -0.66
N ALA A 31 -6.76 -1.39 -1.16
CA ALA A 31 -8.01 -1.65 -0.48
C ALA A 31 -9.08 -2.23 -1.41
N ASP A 32 -9.99 -2.99 -0.82
CA ASP A 32 -11.14 -3.58 -1.50
C ASP A 32 -12.28 -2.55 -1.74
N ARG A 33 -13.42 -3.01 -2.25
CA ARG A 33 -14.61 -2.17 -2.50
C ARG A 33 -15.15 -1.47 -1.26
N ASN A 34 -14.95 -2.03 -0.07
CA ASN A 34 -15.38 -1.49 1.21
C ASN A 34 -14.35 -0.53 1.81
N LYS A 35 -13.24 -0.28 1.11
CA LYS A 35 -12.05 0.44 1.60
C LYS A 35 -11.38 -0.26 2.79
N GLU A 36 -11.53 -1.58 2.90
CA GLU A 36 -10.73 -2.38 3.82
C GLU A 36 -9.32 -2.52 3.23
N ILE A 37 -8.29 -2.21 4.03
CA ILE A 37 -6.89 -2.39 3.61
C ILE A 37 -6.59 -3.90 3.49
N VAL A 38 -6.28 -4.33 2.28
CA VAL A 38 -5.94 -5.73 1.98
C VAL A 38 -4.45 -5.95 1.80
N TYR A 39 -3.70 -4.88 1.49
CA TYR A 39 -2.25 -4.92 1.36
C TYR A 39 -1.59 -3.58 1.70
N ILE A 40 -0.42 -3.61 2.32
CA ILE A 40 0.48 -2.48 2.58
C ILE A 40 1.85 -2.88 2.05
N GLY A 41 2.43 -2.05 1.18
CA GLY A 41 3.71 -2.33 0.54
C GLY A 41 4.59 -1.09 0.41
N HIS A 42 5.88 -1.31 0.16
CA HIS A 42 6.81 -0.25 -0.21
C HIS A 42 7.53 -0.52 -1.53
N GLY A 43 8.20 0.53 -2.05
CA GLY A 43 9.07 0.47 -3.22
C GLY A 43 8.89 1.67 -4.13
N LYS A 44 9.31 1.54 -5.39
CA LYS A 44 8.98 2.51 -6.43
C LYS A 44 7.48 2.47 -6.69
N LEU A 45 6.79 3.57 -6.40
CA LEU A 45 5.33 3.59 -6.29
C LEU A 45 4.65 3.16 -7.60
N LYS A 46 4.99 3.80 -8.72
CA LYS A 46 4.42 3.47 -10.03
C LYS A 46 4.71 2.00 -10.41
N GLU A 47 5.98 1.58 -10.37
CA GLU A 47 6.38 0.22 -10.70
C GLU A 47 5.64 -0.83 -9.86
N ARG A 48 5.58 -0.65 -8.53
CA ARG A 48 4.99 -1.62 -7.61
C ARG A 48 3.47 -1.68 -7.75
N LEU A 49 2.80 -0.53 -7.90
CA LEU A 49 1.35 -0.50 -8.16
C LEU A 49 1.00 -1.18 -9.48
N ARG A 50 1.81 -0.98 -10.54
CA ARG A 50 1.60 -1.62 -11.83
C ARG A 50 1.75 -3.14 -11.76
N ARG A 51 2.75 -3.64 -11.01
CA ARG A 51 2.99 -5.09 -10.86
C ARG A 51 1.76 -5.84 -10.34
N HIS A 52 0.98 -5.20 -9.46
CA HIS A 52 -0.23 -5.80 -8.89
C HIS A 52 -1.29 -6.18 -9.93
N PHE A 53 -1.34 -5.54 -11.12
CA PHE A 53 -2.23 -5.97 -12.21
C PHE A 53 -1.96 -7.39 -12.71
N THR A 54 -0.74 -7.88 -12.51
CA THR A 54 -0.32 -9.24 -12.92
C THR A 54 -0.40 -10.26 -11.77
N GLU A 55 -0.72 -9.81 -10.56
CA GLU A 55 -0.80 -10.65 -9.37
C GLU A 55 -2.24 -11.10 -9.12
N ASN A 56 -2.43 -12.27 -8.48
CA ASN A 56 -3.76 -12.81 -8.19
C ASN A 56 -4.61 -11.89 -7.30
N ILE A 57 -3.98 -10.97 -6.55
CA ILE A 57 -4.70 -10.04 -5.67
C ILE A 57 -5.49 -8.98 -6.44
N TYR A 58 -5.15 -8.73 -7.71
CA TYR A 58 -5.74 -7.66 -8.54
C TYR A 58 -7.26 -7.66 -8.50
N LYS A 59 -7.87 -8.84 -8.60
CA LYS A 59 -9.33 -9.01 -8.69
C LYS A 59 -10.09 -8.51 -7.46
N GLU A 60 -9.42 -8.39 -6.32
CA GLU A 60 -10.02 -7.95 -5.06
C GLU A 60 -9.63 -6.51 -4.69
N VAL A 61 -8.75 -5.87 -5.44
CA VAL A 61 -8.29 -4.49 -5.20
C VAL A 61 -9.15 -3.51 -5.99
N THR A 62 -9.72 -2.52 -5.30
CA THR A 62 -10.55 -1.46 -5.90
C THR A 62 -9.92 -0.08 -5.74
N TYR A 63 -9.17 0.15 -4.67
CA TYR A 63 -8.56 1.45 -4.38
C TYR A 63 -7.09 1.33 -3.99
N PHE A 64 -6.37 2.43 -4.18
CA PHE A 64 -5.04 2.61 -3.60
C PHE A 64 -4.87 4.02 -3.04
N ARG A 65 -3.93 4.16 -2.11
CA ARG A 65 -3.36 5.44 -1.68
C ARG A 65 -1.87 5.26 -1.40
N TYR A 66 -1.13 6.35 -1.35
CA TYR A 66 0.31 6.29 -1.17
C TYR A 66 0.89 7.53 -0.49
N GLU A 67 2.11 7.37 0.01
CA GLU A 67 2.94 8.42 0.60
C GLU A 67 4.36 8.31 0.02
N GLU A 68 4.86 9.43 -0.51
CA GLU A 68 6.21 9.53 -1.06
C GLU A 68 7.23 9.69 0.07
N THR A 69 8.31 8.91 0.04
CA THR A 69 9.37 8.97 1.06
C THR A 69 10.74 9.29 0.46
N PHE A 70 10.87 9.20 -0.87
CA PHE A 70 12.07 9.44 -1.66
C PHE A 70 13.30 8.63 -1.23
N SER A 71 13.13 7.63 -0.37
CA SER A 71 14.19 6.75 0.12
C SER A 71 13.64 5.36 0.39
N LYS A 72 14.32 4.35 -0.13
CA LYS A 72 14.00 2.95 0.11
C LYS A 72 13.94 2.60 1.60
N GLU A 73 14.90 3.11 2.38
CA GLU A 73 14.96 2.86 3.82
C GLU A 73 13.80 3.53 4.57
N LYS A 74 13.49 4.79 4.23
CA LYS A 74 12.33 5.48 4.80
C LYS A 74 11.03 4.77 4.43
N ALA A 75 10.88 4.33 3.18
CA ALA A 75 9.74 3.56 2.72
C ALA A 75 9.55 2.25 3.50
N LYS A 76 10.62 1.48 3.68
CA LYS A 76 10.61 0.23 4.46
C LYS A 76 10.27 0.47 5.93
N LYS A 77 10.86 1.50 6.56
CA LYS A 77 10.53 1.88 7.94
C LYS A 77 9.06 2.30 8.09
N ARG A 78 8.54 3.04 7.10
CA ARG A 78 7.15 3.49 7.06
C ARG A 78 6.17 2.34 6.90
N GLU A 79 6.42 1.41 5.98
CA GLU A 79 5.64 0.18 5.81
C GLU A 79 5.59 -0.63 7.11
N LYS A 80 6.73 -0.88 7.76
CA LYS A 80 6.77 -1.61 9.04
C LYS A 80 5.93 -0.91 10.12
N ALA A 81 5.97 0.43 10.17
CA ALA A 81 5.17 1.20 11.11
C ALA A 81 3.66 1.08 10.83
N LEU A 82 3.24 1.17 9.56
CA LEU A 82 1.84 1.02 9.15
C LEU A 82 1.32 -0.40 9.39
N LEU A 83 2.11 -1.43 9.05
CA LEU A 83 1.75 -2.83 9.34
C LEU A 83 1.60 -3.08 10.84
N SER A 84 2.54 -2.61 11.66
CA SER A 84 2.48 -2.77 13.12
C SER A 84 1.25 -2.06 13.72
N LYS A 85 0.91 -0.88 13.19
CA LYS A 85 -0.32 -0.17 13.58
C LYS A 85 -1.57 -0.98 13.20
N PHE A 86 -1.67 -1.40 11.94
CA PHE A 86 -2.80 -2.19 11.45
C PHE A 86 -3.00 -3.46 12.27
N GLU A 87 -1.91 -4.18 12.56
CA GLU A 87 -1.93 -5.39 13.39
C GLU A 87 -2.41 -5.11 14.82
N LYS A 88 -1.96 -4.02 15.42
CA LYS A 88 -2.39 -3.62 16.76
C LYS A 88 -3.90 -3.35 16.83
N GLU A 89 -4.44 -2.68 15.81
CA GLU A 89 -5.83 -2.24 15.72
C GLU A 89 -6.77 -3.39 15.33
N ASN A 90 -6.35 -4.26 14.41
CA ASN A 90 -7.20 -5.29 13.82
C ASN A 90 -6.92 -6.70 14.36
N LYS A 91 -5.87 -6.87 15.17
CA LYS A 91 -5.38 -8.17 15.68
C LYS A 91 -5.00 -9.17 14.58
N ARG A 92 -4.67 -8.67 13.38
CA ARG A 92 -4.25 -9.44 12.20
C ARG A 92 -3.45 -8.54 11.25
N LEU A 93 -2.68 -9.15 10.34
CA LEU A 93 -2.14 -8.44 9.17
C LEU A 93 -3.20 -8.25 8.08
N PRO A 94 -2.99 -7.30 7.13
CA PRO A 94 -3.79 -7.25 5.92
C PRO A 94 -3.79 -8.59 5.18
N LYS A 95 -4.90 -8.91 4.51
CA LYS A 95 -5.17 -10.23 3.91
C LYS A 95 -4.00 -10.78 3.10
N TYR A 96 -3.34 -9.93 2.30
CA TYR A 96 -2.24 -10.32 1.40
C TYR A 96 -0.83 -9.97 1.94
N ASN A 97 -0.71 -9.47 3.16
CA ASN A 97 0.58 -9.25 3.82
C ASN A 97 1.08 -10.46 4.60
N LYS A 98 0.44 -11.63 4.47
CA LYS A 98 0.86 -12.85 5.19
C LYS A 98 2.35 -13.10 4.94
N ARG A 99 3.06 -13.33 6.06
CA ARG A 99 4.49 -13.61 6.12
C ARG A 99 4.81 -14.75 5.15
N PHE A 100 5.59 -14.49 4.11
CA PHE A 100 6.62 -15.47 3.76
C PHE A 100 7.49 -15.56 5.02
N GLY A 101 7.34 -16.67 5.75
CA GLY A 101 8.23 -17.01 6.85
C GLY A 101 9.67 -17.03 6.38
#